data_AF-A0AW13-F1
#
_entry.id   AF-A0AW13-F1
#
_cell.length_a   1.000
_cell.length_b   1.000
_cell.length_c   1.000
_cell.angle_alpha   90.00
_cell.angle_beta   90.00
_cell.angle_gamma   90.00
#
_symmetry.space_group_name_H-M   'P 1'
#
loop_
_entity.id
_entity.type
_entity.pdbx_description
1 polymer ?
#
loop_
_entity_poly.entity_id
_entity_poly.type
_entity_poly.pdbx_seq_one_letter_code
_entity_poly.pdbx_strand_id
1 'polypeptide(L)'
;MTRERGFRRADVIDLLREVESRLASRGVALDIQVVGGAALLLHGVLDRATGDIDARYTSAEIVEEVAADMAREYGLPPKWLNRSAAAFLPEDARWIAGPAGTSSAVRLADLRTLAAMKLAAERSKDIEDLGHIALALGIEHADQLVRLAFEKYGHHSIALSAPVDNYEIVAEEAINAARALRLRRQHR
;
A
#
# COMPACT_ATOMS: atom_id res chain seq x y z
N MET A 1 0.29 28.19 0.85
CA MET A 1 0.49 26.75 1.11
C MET A 1 -0.68 26.00 0.50
N THR A 2 -0.54 25.57 -0.75
CA THR A 2 -1.53 24.73 -1.43
C THR A 2 -1.56 23.40 -0.68
N ARG A 3 -2.70 23.00 -0.10
CA ARG A 3 -2.82 21.64 0.46
C ARG A 3 -2.55 20.68 -0.69
N GLU A 4 -1.51 19.85 -0.58
CA GLU A 4 -1.31 18.75 -1.52
C GLU A 4 -2.59 17.92 -1.53
N ARG A 5 -3.22 17.83 -2.71
CA ARG A 5 -4.48 17.11 -2.88
C ARG A 5 -4.14 15.62 -2.90
N GLY A 6 -4.47 14.91 -1.82
CA GLY A 6 -4.33 13.45 -1.79
C GLY A 6 -5.25 12.76 -2.80
N PHE A 7 -4.86 11.58 -3.25
CA PHE A 7 -5.58 10.72 -4.17
C PHE A 7 -6.62 9.86 -3.44
N ARG A 8 -7.88 9.94 -3.89
CA ARG A 8 -8.93 8.98 -3.54
C ARG A 8 -8.90 7.80 -4.50
N ARG A 9 -9.71 6.78 -4.21
CA ARG A 9 -9.77 5.54 -4.99
C ARG A 9 -9.97 5.77 -6.49
N ALA A 10 -10.89 6.65 -6.87
CA ALA A 10 -11.14 6.98 -8.27
C ALA A 10 -9.91 7.63 -8.92
N ASP A 11 -9.27 8.60 -8.23
CA ASP A 11 -8.06 9.25 -8.73
C ASP A 11 -6.94 8.22 -8.98
N VAL A 12 -6.73 7.26 -8.06
CA VAL A 12 -5.72 6.21 -8.24
C VAL A 12 -6.02 5.34 -9.47
N ILE A 13 -7.28 4.95 -9.69
CA ILE A 13 -7.66 4.13 -10.86
C ILE A 13 -7.44 4.91 -12.15
N ASP A 14 -7.86 6.17 -12.21
CA ASP A 14 -7.75 6.99 -13.41
C ASP A 14 -6.29 7.33 -13.74
N LEU A 15 -5.48 7.62 -12.72
CA LEU A 15 -4.04 7.83 -12.91
C LEU A 15 -3.31 6.58 -13.42
N LEU A 16 -3.63 5.39 -12.90
CA LEU A 16 -3.01 4.14 -13.37
C LEU A 16 -3.41 3.81 -14.82
N ARG A 17 -4.66 4.08 -15.21
CA ARG A 17 -5.12 3.95 -16.61
C ARG A 17 -4.39 4.91 -17.54
N GLU A 18 -4.17 6.15 -17.09
CA GLU A 18 -3.47 7.14 -17.90
C GLU A 18 -2.00 6.76 -18.10
N VAL A 19 -1.33 6.25 -17.05
CA VAL A 19 0.03 5.68 -17.18
C VAL A 19 0.05 4.54 -18.21
N GLU A 20 -0.90 3.60 -18.10
CA GLU A 20 -0.99 2.49 -19.04
C GLU A 20 -1.22 2.97 -20.49
N SER A 21 -2.15 3.91 -20.70
CA SER A 21 -2.45 4.50 -22.00
C SER A 21 -1.21 5.17 -22.63
N ARG A 22 -0.49 5.97 -21.84
CA ARG A 22 0.74 6.66 -22.30
C ARG A 22 1.84 5.66 -22.64
N LEU A 23 2.04 4.63 -21.84
CA LEU A 23 3.02 3.57 -22.12
C LEU A 23 2.63 2.78 -23.38
N ALA A 24 1.35 2.44 -23.52
CA ALA A 24 0.84 1.73 -24.69
C ALA A 24 1.05 2.53 -25.98
N SER A 25 0.87 3.86 -25.95
CA SER A 25 1.18 4.74 -27.09
C SER A 25 2.65 4.71 -27.51
N ARG A 26 3.55 4.33 -26.60
CA ARG A 26 4.99 4.17 -26.80
C ARG A 26 5.40 2.71 -27.06
N GLY A 27 4.42 1.81 -27.26
CA GLY A 27 4.66 0.38 -27.49
C GLY A 27 5.13 -0.40 -26.26
N VAL A 28 4.94 0.14 -25.05
CA VAL A 28 5.33 -0.50 -23.79
C VAL A 28 4.09 -0.93 -23.02
N ALA A 29 4.04 -2.21 -22.63
CA ALA A 29 3.00 -2.72 -21.75
C ALA A 29 3.31 -2.38 -20.30
N LEU A 30 2.31 -1.93 -19.54
CA LEU A 30 2.44 -1.77 -18.10
C LEU A 30 2.46 -3.15 -17.43
N ASP A 31 3.37 -3.35 -16.47
CA ASP A 31 3.28 -4.39 -15.45
C ASP A 31 3.57 -3.72 -14.11
N ILE A 32 2.52 -3.58 -13.29
CA ILE A 32 2.59 -2.81 -12.04
C ILE A 32 1.94 -3.56 -10.88
N GLN A 33 2.61 -3.47 -9.74
CA GLN A 33 2.26 -4.15 -8.51
C GLN A 33 2.19 -3.10 -7.40
N VAL A 34 0.98 -2.65 -7.11
CA VAL A 34 0.71 -1.55 -6.17
C VAL A 34 0.76 -2.07 -4.74
N VAL A 35 1.39 -1.29 -3.86
CA VAL A 35 1.58 -1.56 -2.43
C VAL A 35 1.17 -0.34 -1.60
N GLY A 36 1.41 -0.39 -0.28
CA GLY A 36 1.23 0.77 0.59
C GLY A 36 -0.21 1.27 0.70
N GLY A 37 -0.38 2.58 0.92
CA GLY A 37 -1.68 3.20 1.14
C GLY A 37 -2.61 3.11 -0.08
N ALA A 38 -2.06 3.30 -1.28
CA ALA A 38 -2.82 3.18 -2.53
C ALA A 38 -3.42 1.78 -2.70
N ALA A 39 -2.66 0.72 -2.39
CA ALA A 39 -3.20 -0.65 -2.42
C ALA A 39 -4.36 -0.81 -1.42
N LEU A 40 -4.24 -0.28 -0.20
CA LEU A 40 -5.32 -0.35 0.80
C LEU A 40 -6.58 0.43 0.40
N LEU A 41 -6.44 1.58 -0.29
CA LEU A 41 -7.57 2.27 -0.91
C LEU A 41 -8.22 1.40 -2.00
N LEU A 42 -7.43 0.73 -2.84
CA LEU A 42 -7.92 -0.13 -3.92
C LEU A 42 -8.53 -1.45 -3.41
N HIS A 43 -8.15 -1.93 -2.23
CA HIS A 43 -8.86 -2.98 -1.49
C HIS A 43 -10.18 -2.49 -0.87
N GLY A 44 -10.38 -1.17 -0.73
CA GLY A 44 -11.52 -0.60 -0.01
C GLY A 44 -11.40 -0.69 1.52
N VAL A 45 -10.18 -0.95 2.02
CA VAL A 45 -9.88 -1.02 3.45
C VAL A 45 -9.75 0.39 4.05
N LEU A 46 -9.27 1.34 3.25
CA LEU A 46 -9.19 2.76 3.61
C LEU A 46 -10.19 3.61 2.81
N ASP A 47 -10.68 4.67 3.45
CA ASP A 47 -11.58 5.68 2.84
C ASP A 47 -10.97 7.10 2.86
N ARG A 48 -9.74 7.24 3.38
CA ARG A 48 -8.99 8.50 3.35
C ARG A 48 -8.10 8.56 2.11
N ALA A 49 -7.77 9.76 1.66
CA ALA A 49 -6.88 9.94 0.52
C ALA A 49 -5.42 9.55 0.86
N THR A 50 -4.66 9.08 -0.13
CA THR A 50 -3.21 8.81 -0.05
C THR A 50 -2.40 9.93 -0.72
N GLY A 51 -1.17 10.18 -0.28
CA GLY A 51 -0.32 11.22 -0.88
C GLY A 51 0.35 10.77 -2.18
N ASP A 52 0.52 9.46 -2.35
CA ASP A 52 1.26 8.82 -3.42
C ASP A 52 0.77 7.38 -3.67
N ILE A 53 1.28 6.80 -4.75
CA ILE A 53 1.10 5.44 -5.22
C ILE A 53 2.47 4.77 -5.19
N ASP A 54 2.68 3.94 -4.18
CA ASP A 54 3.85 3.07 -4.09
C ASP A 54 3.61 1.81 -4.94
N ALA A 55 4.59 1.45 -5.78
CA ALA A 55 4.49 0.25 -6.62
C ALA A 55 5.83 -0.38 -6.98
N ARG A 56 5.81 -1.64 -7.41
CA ARG A 56 6.89 -2.30 -8.14
C ARG A 56 6.50 -2.41 -9.62
N TYR A 57 7.43 -2.11 -10.53
CA TYR A 57 7.23 -2.17 -11.98
C TYR A 57 8.56 -2.46 -12.69
N THR A 58 8.51 -3.13 -13.86
CA THR A 58 9.70 -3.68 -14.56
C THR A 58 10.37 -2.68 -15.52
N SER A 59 9.60 -1.81 -16.17
CA SER A 59 10.10 -0.80 -17.12
C SER A 59 10.35 0.55 -16.44
N ALA A 60 11.21 0.57 -15.42
CA ALA A 60 11.27 1.69 -14.47
C ALA A 60 11.52 3.06 -15.09
N GLU A 61 12.49 3.19 -16.00
CA GLU A 61 12.86 4.48 -16.60
C GLU A 61 11.70 5.13 -17.36
N ILE A 62 11.04 4.38 -18.25
CA ILE A 62 9.92 4.94 -19.04
C ILE A 62 8.66 5.16 -18.20
N VAL A 63 8.42 4.33 -17.17
CA VAL A 63 7.31 4.55 -16.21
C VAL A 63 7.56 5.84 -15.41
N GLU A 64 8.80 6.04 -14.94
CA GLU A 64 9.20 7.23 -14.18
C GLU A 64 9.17 8.50 -15.05
N GLU A 65 9.56 8.41 -16.33
CA GLU A 65 9.43 9.50 -17.31
C GLU A 65 7.96 9.88 -17.53
N VAL A 66 7.09 8.90 -17.81
CA VAL A 66 5.64 9.12 -17.97
C VAL A 66 5.03 9.73 -16.71
N ALA A 67 5.42 9.23 -15.53
CA ALA A 67 4.95 9.77 -14.26
C ALA A 67 5.41 11.22 -14.03
N ALA A 68 6.65 11.56 -14.39
CA ALA A 68 7.17 12.92 -14.29
C ALA A 68 6.47 13.88 -15.26
N ASP A 69 6.17 13.43 -16.48
CA ASP A 69 5.38 14.21 -17.45
C ASP A 69 3.97 14.50 -16.92
N MET A 70 3.28 13.47 -16.41
CA MET A 70 1.96 13.62 -15.79
C MET A 70 1.99 14.55 -14.57
N ALA A 71 3.06 14.48 -13.76
CA ALA A 71 3.21 15.36 -12.61
C ALA A 71 3.25 16.84 -13.02
N ARG A 72 3.98 17.16 -14.10
CA ARG A 72 4.05 18.53 -14.64
C ARG A 72 2.73 18.96 -15.28
N GLU A 73 2.08 18.07 -16.03
CA GLU A 73 0.85 18.37 -16.76
C GLU A 73 -0.36 18.57 -15.84
N TYR A 74 -0.51 17.71 -14.82
CA TYR A 74 -1.67 17.72 -13.92
C TYR A 74 -1.39 18.38 -12.57
N GLY A 75 -0.17 18.88 -12.34
CA GLY A 75 0.24 19.47 -11.07
C GLY A 75 0.25 18.47 -9.92
N LEU A 76 0.64 17.21 -10.19
CA LEU A 76 0.74 16.17 -9.16
C LEU A 76 2.04 16.32 -8.36
N PRO A 77 2.11 15.77 -7.14
CA PRO A 77 3.37 15.65 -6.41
C PRO A 77 4.45 14.98 -7.28
N PRO A 78 5.73 15.44 -7.28
CA PRO A 78 6.76 14.88 -8.14
C PRO A 78 7.01 13.37 -8.00
N LYS A 79 6.69 12.79 -6.83
CA LYS A 79 6.81 11.36 -6.54
C LYS A 79 5.46 10.66 -6.36
N TRP A 80 4.42 11.18 -7.01
CA TRP A 80 3.05 10.64 -6.89
C TRP A 80 2.94 9.16 -7.29
N LEU A 81 3.78 8.69 -8.22
CA LEU A 81 4.01 7.27 -8.51
C LEU A 81 5.49 6.99 -8.29
N ASN A 82 5.81 6.06 -7.39
CA ASN A 82 7.21 5.75 -7.08
C ASN A 82 7.39 4.29 -6.61
N ARG A 83 8.66 3.86 -6.53
CA ARG A 83 9.04 2.49 -6.15
C ARG A 83 9.73 2.36 -4.80
N SER A 84 9.66 3.38 -3.96
CA SER A 84 10.41 3.43 -2.69
C SER A 84 10.05 2.26 -1.78
N ALA A 85 8.76 1.91 -1.69
CA ALA A 85 8.30 0.79 -0.89
C ALA A 85 8.66 -0.59 -1.47
N ALA A 86 9.00 -0.70 -2.76
CA ALA A 86 9.29 -1.99 -3.40
C ALA A 86 10.55 -2.65 -2.84
N ALA A 87 11.50 -1.87 -2.31
CA ALA A 87 12.71 -2.38 -1.65
C ALA A 87 12.42 -3.12 -0.34
N PHE A 88 11.23 -2.93 0.24
CA PHE A 88 10.82 -3.52 1.51
C PHE A 88 9.80 -4.65 1.32
N LEU A 89 9.58 -5.12 0.10
CA LEU A 89 8.67 -6.24 -0.14
C LEU A 89 9.21 -7.53 0.49
N PRO A 90 8.38 -8.33 1.18
CA PRO A 90 8.79 -9.66 1.61
C PRO A 90 9.02 -10.57 0.40
N GLU A 91 9.85 -11.60 0.56
CA GLU A 91 10.11 -12.59 -0.49
C GLU A 91 8.83 -13.35 -0.89
N ASP A 92 8.00 -13.74 0.09
CA ASP A 92 6.67 -14.34 -0.12
C ASP A 92 5.57 -13.28 -0.32
N ALA A 93 5.87 -12.16 -1.00
CA ALA A 93 4.83 -11.20 -1.38
C ALA A 93 3.82 -11.84 -2.34
N ARG A 94 2.54 -11.74 -2.00
CA ARG A 94 1.43 -12.28 -2.83
C ARG A 94 0.67 -11.16 -3.51
N TRP A 95 0.23 -11.44 -4.73
CA TRP A 95 -0.40 -10.47 -5.62
C TRP A 95 -1.79 -10.93 -6.00
N ILE A 96 -2.76 -10.02 -5.92
CA ILE A 96 -4.13 -10.24 -6.42
C ILE A 96 -4.42 -9.28 -7.57
N ALA A 97 -5.46 -9.57 -8.35
CA ALA A 97 -5.92 -8.66 -9.40
C ALA A 97 -6.36 -7.31 -8.82
N GLY A 98 -6.11 -6.23 -9.56
CA GLY A 98 -6.69 -4.93 -9.27
C GLY A 98 -8.23 -4.95 -9.34
N PRO A 99 -8.90 -3.96 -8.72
CA PRO A 99 -10.35 -3.92 -8.67
C PRO A 99 -10.96 -3.60 -10.04
N ALA A 100 -12.28 -3.75 -10.15
CA ALA A 100 -13.02 -3.30 -11.32
C ALA A 100 -12.64 -1.86 -11.70
N GLY A 101 -12.30 -1.67 -12.97
CA GLY A 101 -11.80 -0.41 -13.51
C GLY A 101 -10.31 -0.44 -13.84
N THR A 102 -9.48 -1.21 -13.16
CA THR A 102 -8.09 -1.39 -13.59
C THR A 102 -7.99 -2.48 -14.66
N SER A 103 -6.94 -2.43 -15.48
CA SER A 103 -6.61 -3.51 -16.41
C SER A 103 -5.96 -4.70 -15.68
N SER A 104 -5.71 -5.79 -16.42
CA SER A 104 -4.97 -6.95 -15.91
C SER A 104 -3.49 -6.67 -15.62
N ALA A 105 -2.95 -5.54 -16.10
CA ALA A 105 -1.59 -5.10 -15.79
C ALA A 105 -1.43 -4.69 -14.32
N VAL A 106 -2.52 -4.28 -13.66
CA VAL A 106 -2.50 -3.78 -12.28
C VAL A 106 -2.77 -4.92 -11.32
N ARG A 107 -1.78 -5.19 -10.46
CA ARG A 107 -1.90 -6.13 -9.33
C ARG A 107 -1.73 -5.39 -8.01
N LEU A 108 -2.35 -5.89 -6.96
CA LEU A 108 -2.23 -5.36 -5.60
C LEU A 108 -1.52 -6.37 -4.71
N ALA A 109 -0.67 -5.91 -3.80
CA ALA A 109 -0.24 -6.75 -2.68
C ALA A 109 -1.47 -7.18 -1.87
N ASP A 110 -1.54 -8.45 -1.49
CA ASP A 110 -2.62 -8.94 -0.64
C ASP A 110 -2.58 -8.29 0.76
N LEU A 111 -3.69 -8.36 1.50
CA LEU A 111 -3.79 -7.73 2.81
C LEU A 111 -2.77 -8.29 3.82
N ARG A 112 -2.35 -9.55 3.69
CA ARG A 112 -1.32 -10.13 4.56
C ARG A 112 0.07 -9.54 4.25
N THR A 113 0.42 -9.42 2.98
CA THR A 113 1.66 -8.75 2.55
C THR A 113 1.68 -7.30 3.03
N LEU A 114 0.56 -6.58 2.88
CA LEU A 114 0.43 -5.21 3.37
C LEU A 114 0.52 -5.11 4.90
N ALA A 115 -0.09 -6.04 5.65
CA ALA A 115 0.02 -6.08 7.11
C ALA A 115 1.48 -6.22 7.55
N ALA A 116 2.22 -7.16 6.95
CA ALA A 116 3.63 -7.37 7.24
C ALA A 116 4.46 -6.10 6.98
N MET A 117 4.26 -5.47 5.81
CA MET A 117 4.97 -4.23 5.45
C MET A 117 4.64 -3.07 6.41
N LYS A 118 3.40 -2.97 6.88
CA LYS A 118 2.98 -1.92 7.81
C LYS A 118 3.59 -2.11 9.20
N LEU A 119 3.63 -3.34 9.68
CA LEU A 119 4.28 -3.68 10.95
C LEU A 119 5.79 -3.36 10.88
N ALA A 120 6.46 -3.80 9.81
CA ALA A 120 7.89 -3.58 9.60
C ALA A 120 8.29 -2.10 9.47
N ALA A 121 7.38 -1.24 9.02
CA ALA A 121 7.68 0.18 8.84
C ALA A 121 7.72 0.98 10.16
N GLU A 122 7.03 0.52 11.21
CA GLU A 122 7.00 1.13 12.56
C GLU A 122 6.66 2.64 12.59
N ARG A 123 5.98 3.18 11.57
CA ARG A 123 5.57 4.61 11.54
C ARG A 123 4.16 4.77 12.09
N SER A 124 3.89 5.87 12.79
CA SER A 124 2.57 6.13 13.41
C SER A 124 1.38 6.02 12.43
N LYS A 125 1.55 6.48 11.17
CA LYS A 125 0.48 6.34 10.14
C LYS A 125 0.22 4.88 9.75
N ASP A 126 1.24 4.04 9.81
CA ASP A 126 1.15 2.63 9.44
C ASP A 126 0.47 1.80 10.54
N ILE A 127 0.52 2.23 11.80
CA ILE A 127 -0.21 1.61 12.92
C ILE A 127 -1.73 1.70 12.70
N GLU A 128 -2.22 2.87 12.30
CA GLU A 128 -3.63 3.06 11.98
C GLU A 128 -4.05 2.18 10.78
N ASP A 129 -3.24 2.18 9.71
CA ASP A 129 -3.47 1.31 8.55
C ASP A 129 -3.47 -0.17 8.93
N LEU A 130 -2.56 -0.59 9.79
CA LEU A 130 -2.47 -1.95 10.29
C LEU A 130 -3.73 -2.34 11.07
N GLY A 131 -4.31 -1.41 11.85
CA GLY A 131 -5.59 -1.63 12.52
C GLY A 131 -6.76 -1.83 11.54
N HIS A 132 -6.80 -1.06 10.45
CA HIS A 132 -7.77 -1.27 9.37
C HIS A 132 -7.59 -2.63 8.69
N ILE A 133 -6.35 -3.03 8.44
CA ILE A 133 -6.02 -4.33 7.85
C ILE A 133 -6.40 -5.47 8.79
N ALA A 134 -6.08 -5.36 10.09
CA ALA A 134 -6.42 -6.36 11.10
C ALA A 134 -7.93 -6.58 11.16
N LEU A 135 -8.71 -5.49 11.16
CA LEU A 135 -10.18 -5.56 11.11
C LEU A 135 -10.68 -6.25 9.84
N ALA A 136 -10.09 -5.98 8.67
CA ALA A 136 -10.45 -6.60 7.40
C ALA A 136 -10.07 -8.09 7.32
N LEU A 137 -8.97 -8.48 7.98
CA LEU A 137 -8.49 -9.87 8.06
C LEU A 137 -9.14 -10.67 9.20
N GLY A 138 -9.91 -10.04 10.09
CA GLY A 138 -10.47 -10.69 11.27
C GLY A 138 -9.41 -11.07 12.32
N ILE A 139 -8.31 -10.33 12.37
CA ILE A 139 -7.23 -10.53 13.35
C ILE A 139 -7.57 -9.74 14.62
N GLU A 140 -7.62 -10.42 15.76
CA GLU A 140 -8.07 -9.84 17.03
C GLU A 140 -6.96 -9.75 18.10
N HIS A 141 -5.81 -10.42 17.84
CA HIS A 141 -4.68 -10.49 18.77
C HIS A 141 -3.38 -10.01 18.13
N ALA A 142 -2.55 -9.31 18.92
CA ALA A 142 -1.31 -8.70 18.46
C ALA A 142 -0.28 -9.74 18.00
N ASP A 143 -0.17 -10.86 18.70
CA ASP A 143 0.75 -11.96 18.36
C ASP A 143 0.49 -12.54 16.96
N GLN A 144 -0.76 -12.49 16.48
CA GLN A 144 -1.11 -12.94 15.14
C GLN A 144 -0.55 -12.01 14.06
N LEU A 145 -0.52 -10.69 14.28
CA LEU A 145 0.09 -9.73 13.36
C LEU A 145 1.61 -9.89 13.33
N VAL A 146 2.23 -10.03 14.50
CA VAL A 146 3.67 -10.25 14.62
C VAL A 146 4.06 -11.54 13.92
N ARG A 147 3.40 -12.66 14.22
CA ARG A 147 3.63 -13.95 13.57
C ARG A 147 3.48 -13.86 12.05
N LEU A 148 2.43 -13.21 11.57
CA LEU A 148 2.20 -13.01 10.14
C LEU A 148 3.36 -12.26 9.47
N ALA A 149 3.87 -11.20 10.10
CA ALA A 149 5.01 -10.46 9.56
C ALA A 149 6.28 -11.33 9.52
N PHE A 150 6.57 -12.08 10.59
CA PHE A 150 7.71 -12.99 10.64
C PHE A 150 7.58 -14.17 9.67
N GLU A 151 6.38 -14.69 9.43
CA GLU A 151 6.12 -15.70 8.38
C GLU A 151 6.42 -15.14 6.98
N LYS A 152 6.13 -13.85 6.74
CA LYS A 152 6.34 -13.20 5.44
C LYS A 152 7.79 -12.83 5.17
N TYR A 153 8.48 -12.29 6.16
CA TYR A 153 9.84 -11.80 6.00
C TYR A 153 10.91 -12.82 6.41
N GLY A 154 10.58 -13.75 7.31
CA GLY A 154 11.55 -14.59 7.99
C GLY A 154 12.20 -13.90 9.20
N HIS A 155 12.66 -14.70 10.16
CA HIS A 155 13.23 -14.24 11.44
C HIS A 155 14.56 -13.48 11.33
N HIS A 156 15.23 -13.54 10.17
CA HIS A 156 16.53 -12.90 9.95
C HIS A 156 16.44 -11.76 8.93
N SER A 157 15.24 -11.32 8.59
CA SER A 157 15.04 -10.23 7.64
C SER A 157 15.52 -8.89 8.19
N ILE A 158 16.23 -8.15 7.36
CA ILE A 158 16.61 -6.76 7.66
C ILE A 158 15.42 -5.81 7.77
N ALA A 159 14.26 -6.18 7.22
CA ALA A 159 13.03 -5.40 7.35
C ALA A 159 12.39 -5.53 8.74
N LEU A 160 12.75 -6.59 9.49
CA LEU A 160 12.33 -6.81 10.88
C LEU A 160 13.55 -6.76 11.81
N SER A 161 14.31 -5.66 11.76
CA SER A 161 15.57 -5.53 12.48
C SER A 161 15.44 -5.16 13.95
N ALA A 162 14.26 -4.72 14.39
CA ALA A 162 14.03 -4.36 15.80
C ALA A 162 13.80 -5.62 16.66
N PRO A 163 13.96 -5.53 18.00
CA PRO A 163 13.54 -6.59 18.91
C PRO A 163 12.04 -6.91 18.74
N VAL A 164 11.67 -8.18 18.94
CA VAL A 164 10.28 -8.66 18.77
C VAL A 164 9.29 -7.84 19.60
N ASP A 165 9.65 -7.50 20.84
CA ASP A 165 8.83 -6.72 21.77
C ASP A 165 8.40 -5.35 21.18
N ASN A 166 9.22 -4.74 20.30
CA ASN A 166 8.83 -3.50 19.62
C ASN A 166 7.64 -3.74 18.68
N TYR A 167 7.68 -4.83 17.93
CA TYR A 167 6.60 -5.20 17.01
C TYR A 167 5.33 -5.61 17.76
N GLU A 168 5.46 -6.20 18.97
CA GLU A 168 4.32 -6.49 19.83
C GLU A 168 3.60 -5.21 20.26
N ILE A 169 4.34 -4.17 20.69
CA ILE A 169 3.76 -2.87 21.04
C ILE A 169 3.02 -2.25 19.84
N VAL A 170 3.65 -2.23 18.67
CA VAL A 170 3.03 -1.71 17.44
C VAL A 170 1.75 -2.49 17.08
N ALA A 171 1.80 -3.82 17.21
CA ALA A 171 0.65 -4.68 16.93
C ALA A 171 -0.48 -4.46 17.96
N GLU A 172 -0.16 -4.29 19.24
CA GLU A 172 -1.16 -3.97 20.28
C GLU A 172 -1.87 -2.65 20.00
N GLU A 173 -1.13 -1.60 19.63
CA GLU A 173 -1.70 -0.32 19.24
C GLU A 173 -2.63 -0.47 18.02
N ALA A 174 -2.20 -1.22 17.01
CA ALA A 174 -3.02 -1.50 15.83
C ALA A 174 -4.31 -2.27 16.16
N ILE A 175 -4.25 -3.27 17.05
CA ILE A 175 -5.43 -4.01 17.51
C ILE A 175 -6.38 -3.11 18.31
N ASN A 176 -5.85 -2.22 19.16
CA ASN A 176 -6.67 -1.25 19.87
C ASN A 176 -7.35 -0.26 18.91
N ALA A 177 -6.64 0.19 17.87
CA ALA A 177 -7.23 0.99 16.79
C ALA A 177 -8.34 0.22 16.06
N ALA A 178 -8.12 -1.05 15.73
CA ALA A 178 -9.12 -1.91 15.09
C ALA A 178 -10.41 -2.05 15.92
N ARG A 179 -10.27 -2.24 17.24
CA ARG A 179 -11.41 -2.30 18.18
C ARG A 179 -12.18 -0.99 18.21
N ALA A 180 -11.48 0.14 18.29
CA ALA A 180 -12.11 1.46 18.26
C ALA A 180 -12.86 1.71 16.94
N LEU A 181 -12.29 1.29 15.80
CA LEU A 181 -12.94 1.37 14.48
C LEU A 181 -14.21 0.52 14.41
N ARG A 182 -14.18 -0.71 14.96
CA ARG A 182 -15.35 -1.61 15.00
C ARG A 182 -16.50 -1.00 15.79
N LEU A 183 -16.22 -0.43 16.96
CA LEU A 183 -17.23 0.25 17.78
C LEU A 183 -17.87 1.43 17.04
N ARG A 184 -17.08 2.25 16.34
CA ARG A 184 -17.60 3.37 15.54
C ARG A 184 -18.50 2.91 14.39
N ARG A 185 -18.24 1.75 13.79
CA ARG A 185 -19.07 1.17 12.72
C ARG A 185 -20.40 0.61 13.24
N GLN A 186 -20.46 0.16 14.49
CA GLN A 186 -21.70 -0.37 15.10
C GLN A 186 -22.69 0.72 15.54
N HIS A 187 -22.22 1.97 15.69
CA HIS A 187 -23.02 3.12 16.08
C HIS A 187 -23.39 4.07 14.92
N ARG A 188 -23.16 3.65 13.67
CA ARG A 188 -23.59 4.35 12.45
C ARG A 188 -24.78 3.65 11.83
#